data_AF-A0A964VVZ7-F1
#
_entry.id   AF-A0A964VVZ7-F1
#
_cell.length_a   1.000
_cell.length_b   1.000
_cell.length_c   1.000
_cell.angle_alpha   90.00
_cell.angle_beta   90.00
_cell.angle_gamma   90.00
#
_symmetry.space_group_name_H-M   'P 1'
#
loop_
_entity.id
_entity.type
_entity.pdbx_description
1 polymer ?
#
loop_
_entity_poly.entity_id
_entity_poly.type
_entity_poly.pdbx_seq_one_letter_code
_entity_poly.pdbx_strand_id
1 'polypeptide(L)' 'MAVLKEGGQLSAGEVLRLRIRHLTDGVVLGSKGFVDEVFERYRQRFGPRRRSGARPIRAVPLPGLMALRDLRVDVVG' A
#
# COMPACT_ATOMS: atom_id res chain seq x y z
N MET A 1 -15.98 -9.61 0.81
CA MET A 1 -15.26 -8.87 1.88
C MET A 1 -15.60 -9.36 3.29
N ALA A 2 -16.29 -10.50 3.47
CA ALA A 2 -16.58 -11.08 4.79
C ALA A 2 -15.29 -11.46 5.54
N VAL A 3 -14.33 -12.08 4.84
CA VAL A 3 -13.04 -12.55 5.40
C VAL A 3 -12.27 -11.46 6.16
N LEU A 4 -12.17 -10.23 5.63
CA LEU A 4 -11.46 -9.13 6.32
C LEU A 4 -12.26 -8.57 7.52
N LYS A 5 -13.59 -8.51 7.41
CA LYS A 5 -14.46 -8.02 8.49
C LYS A 5 -14.50 -8.98 9.68
N GLU A 6 -14.21 -10.25 9.45
CA GLU A 6 -14.16 -11.32 10.47
C GLU A 6 -12.73 -11.58 11.00
N GLY A 7 -11.74 -10.76 10.62
CA GLY A 7 -10.35 -10.93 11.06
C GLY A 7 -9.59 -12.07 10.35
N GLY A 8 -10.17 -12.63 9.29
CA GLY A 8 -9.52 -13.60 8.42
C GLY A 8 -8.44 -12.99 7.53
N GLN A 9 -7.47 -13.82 7.13
CA GLN A 9 -6.38 -13.42 6.24
C GLN A 9 -6.77 -13.64 4.79
N LEU A 10 -6.46 -12.67 3.91
CA LEU A 10 -6.63 -12.84 2.47
C LEU A 10 -5.44 -13.58 1.86
N SER A 11 -5.70 -14.37 0.82
CA SER A 11 -4.62 -14.89 -0.03
C SER A 11 -3.92 -13.75 -0.78
N ALA A 12 -2.67 -13.97 -1.19
CA ALA A 12 -1.91 -12.98 -1.96
C ALA A 12 -2.64 -12.54 -3.25
N GLY A 13 -3.36 -13.45 -3.91
CA GLY A 13 -4.15 -13.15 -5.11
C GLY A 13 -5.39 -12.28 -4.84
N GLU A 14 -6.04 -12.44 -3.69
CA GLU A 14 -7.18 -11.60 -3.29
C GLU A 14 -6.74 -10.19 -2.92
N VAL A 15 -5.57 -10.07 -2.28
CA VAL A 15 -4.93 -8.78 -2.00
C VAL A 15 -4.57 -8.05 -3.29
N LEU A 16 -4.03 -8.77 -4.28
CA LEU A 16 -3.67 -8.17 -5.57
C LEU A 16 -4.91 -7.66 -6.33
N ARG A 17 -6.02 -8.41 -6.31
CA ARG A 17 -7.29 -8.03 -6.96
C ARG A 17 -7.94 -6.81 -6.32
N LEU A 18 -7.95 -6.72 -4.99
CA LEU A 18 -8.36 -5.50 -4.28
C LEU A 18 -7.52 -4.30 -4.73
N ARG A 19 -6.23 -4.52 -5.02
CA ARG A 19 -5.29 -3.46 -5.39
C ARG A 19 -5.31 -3.01 -6.82
N ILE A 20 -5.74 -3.82 -7.79
CA ILE A 20 -6.01 -3.32 -9.15
C ILE A 20 -7.02 -2.16 -9.08
N ARG A 21 -7.98 -2.22 -8.15
CA ARG A 21 -8.92 -1.11 -7.89
C ARG A 21 -8.33 0.06 -7.09
N HIS A 22 -7.23 -0.13 -6.37
CA HIS A 22 -6.53 0.95 -5.63
C HIS A 22 -5.35 1.54 -6.42
N LEU A 23 -4.91 0.89 -7.50
CA LEU A 23 -3.89 1.42 -8.41
C LEU A 23 -4.36 2.76 -9.02
N THR A 24 -5.67 2.91 -9.18
CA THR A 24 -6.38 4.14 -9.56
C THR A 24 -6.19 5.30 -8.58
N ASP A 25 -5.85 5.07 -7.32
CA ASP A 25 -5.57 6.14 -6.33
C ASP A 25 -4.11 6.61 -6.32
N GLY A 26 -3.34 6.25 -7.36
CA GLY A 26 -1.95 6.67 -7.53
C GLY A 26 -0.97 5.92 -6.62
N VAL A 27 -1.22 4.62 -6.41
CA VAL A 27 -0.36 3.75 -5.61
C VAL A 27 0.87 3.30 -6.41
N VAL A 28 2.05 3.47 -5.82
CA VAL A 28 3.31 2.87 -6.27
C VAL A 28 3.60 1.65 -5.41
N LEU A 29 3.92 0.51 -6.02
CA LEU A 29 4.29 -0.74 -5.36
C LEU A 29 5.68 -1.18 -5.78
N GLY A 30 6.46 -1.73 -4.86
CA GLY A 30 7.75 -2.32 -5.17
C GLY A 30 8.59 -2.54 -3.92
N SER A 31 9.89 -2.73 -4.12
CA SER A 31 10.84 -2.79 -3.01
C SER A 31 10.84 -1.49 -2.22
N LYS A 32 11.33 -1.53 -0.97
CA LYS A 32 11.51 -0.32 -0.16
C LYS A 32 12.31 0.75 -0.91
N GLY A 33 13.43 0.37 -1.53
CA GLY A 33 14.31 1.29 -2.26
C GLY A 33 13.60 1.98 -3.43
N PHE A 34 12.94 1.20 -4.28
CA PHE A 34 12.17 1.74 -5.40
C PHE A 34 11.09 2.73 -4.95
N VAL A 35 10.34 2.38 -3.90
CA VAL A 35 9.28 3.25 -3.38
C VAL A 35 9.85 4.54 -2.77
N ASP A 36 11.00 4.46 -2.09
CA ASP A 36 11.67 5.63 -1.52
C ASP A 36 12.25 6.54 -2.64
N GLU A 37 12.82 5.98 -3.71
CA GLU A 37 13.26 6.77 -4.88
C GLU A 37 12.10 7.56 -5.52
N VAL A 38 10.95 6.92 -5.68
CA VAL A 38 9.75 7.60 -6.20
C VAL A 38 9.24 8.66 -5.22
N PHE A 39 9.31 8.40 -3.91
CA PHE A 39 8.97 9.39 -2.90
C PHE A 39 9.84 10.64 -3.00
N GLU A 40 11.16 10.49 -3.11
CA GLU A 40 12.08 11.62 -3.22
C GLU A 40 11.83 12.41 -4.51
N ARG A 41 11.61 11.72 -5.64
CA ARG A 41 11.24 12.36 -6.92
C ARG A 41 10.02 13.27 -6.79
N TYR A 42 9.05 12.91 -5.95
CA TYR A 42 7.82 13.66 -5.75
C TYR A 42 7.71 14.25 -4.33
N ARG A 43 8.83 14.51 -3.64
CA ARG A 43 8.86 14.93 -2.24
C ARG A 43 7.94 16.10 -1.94
N GLN A 44 7.86 17.07 -2.85
CA GLN A 44 7.04 18.27 -2.74
C GLN A 44 5.52 17.98 -2.63
N ARG A 45 5.06 16.80 -3.08
CA ARG A 45 3.66 16.37 -2.99
C ARG A 45 3.28 15.80 -1.62
N PHE A 46 4.21 15.75 -0.67
CA PHE A 46 4.01 15.14 0.64
C PHE A 46 4.26 16.13 1.78
N GLY A 47 3.53 15.95 2.88
CA GLY A 47 3.66 16.83 4.06
C GLY A 47 5.07 16.85 4.65
N PRO A 48 5.47 17.92 5.35
CA PRO A 48 6.83 18.13 5.85
C PRO A 48 7.27 17.06 6.86
N ARG A 49 6.32 16.48 7.62
CA ARG A 49 6.58 15.42 8.61
C ARG A 49 6.96 14.07 8.00
N ARG A 50 6.68 13.86 6.71
CA ARG A 50 6.97 12.59 6.03
C ARG A 50 8.44 12.54 5.63
N ARG A 51 9.19 11.58 6.19
CA ARG A 51 10.64 11.40 5.94
C ARG A 51 10.99 10.22 5.03
N SER A 52 10.01 9.40 4.64
CA SER A 52 10.20 8.24 3.75
C SER A 52 8.93 7.91 2.99
N GLY A 53 9.10 7.21 1.85
CA GLY A 53 8.04 6.76 0.98
C GLY A 53 7.43 5.44 1.42
N ALA A 54 8.27 4.43 1.61
CA ALA A 54 7.83 3.05 1.77
C ALA A 54 6.93 2.87 3.01
N ARG A 55 5.75 2.30 2.80
CA ARG A 55 4.82 1.86 3.83
C ARG A 55 4.59 0.36 3.69
N PRO A 56 4.60 -0.39 4.81
CA PRO A 56 4.24 -1.78 4.76
C PRO A 56 2.77 -1.89 4.37
N ILE A 57 2.48 -2.95 3.65
CA ILE A 57 1.11 -3.35 3.41
C ILE A 57 0.56 -3.92 4.72
N ARG A 58 -0.57 -3.36 5.16
CA ARG A 58 -1.33 -3.88 6.30
C ARG A 58 -2.41 -4.83 5.76
N ALA A 59 -2.90 -5.74 6.61
CA ALA A 59 -3.83 -6.85 6.31
C ALA A 59 -3.22 -8.14 5.74
N VAL A 60 -2.14 -8.09 4.95
CA VAL A 60 -1.43 -9.31 4.49
C VAL A 60 0.08 -9.14 4.52
N PRO A 61 0.84 -10.04 5.17
CA PRO A 61 2.29 -10.00 5.16
C PRO A 61 2.79 -10.33 3.74
N LEU A 62 3.32 -9.31 3.06
CA LEU A 62 4.01 -9.46 1.78
C LEU A 62 5.46 -9.02 1.97
N PRO A 63 6.36 -9.95 2.34
CA PRO A 63 7.76 -9.64 2.57
C PRO A 63 8.39 -8.94 1.37
N GLY A 64 9.10 -7.85 1.61
CA GLY A 64 9.81 -7.09 0.58
C GLY A 64 8.94 -6.22 -0.34
N LEU A 65 7.60 -6.31 -0.24
CA LEU A 65 6.70 -5.47 -1.02
C LEU A 65 6.16 -4.32 -0.17
N MET A 66 6.36 -3.10 -0.67
CA MET A 66 6.01 -1.84 0.00
C MET A 66 5.12 -0.99 -0.91
N ALA A 67 4.40 -0.04 -0.31
CA ALA A 67 3.56 0.92 -1.02
C ALA A 67 3.96 2.38 -0.71
N LEU A 68 3.78 3.30 -1.67
CA LEU A 68 4.08 4.73 -1.47
C LEU A 68 3.02 5.49 -0.65
N ARG A 69 1.80 4.98 -0.55
CA ARG A 69 0.80 5.50 0.38
C ARG A 69 0.45 4.40 1.34
N ASP A 70 0.13 4.78 2.57
CA ASP A 70 -0.50 3.83 3.48
C ASP A 70 -1.80 3.41 2.80
N LEU A 71 -1.84 2.15 2.39
CA LEU A 71 -3.06 1.53 1.90
C LEU A 71 -3.95 1.37 3.13
N ARG A 72 -4.56 2.47 3.56
CA ARG A 72 -5.64 2.45 4.53
C ARG A 72 -6.78 1.79 3.79
N VAL A 73 -6.91 0.49 3.98
CA VAL A 73 -8.08 -0.23 3.52
C VAL A 73 -9.22 0.16 4.45
N ASP A 74 -9.81 1.34 4.24
CA ASP A 74 -11.16 1.58 4.76
C ASP A 74 -12.08 0.79 3.85
N VAL A 75 -12.29 -0.48 4.17
CA VAL A 75 -13.29 -1.34 3.51
C VAL A 75 -14.67 -0.92 4.01
N VAL A 76 -15.09 0.30 3.68
CA VAL A 76 -16.50 0.69 3.74
C VAL A 76 -16.94 0.93 2.29
N GLY A 77 -17.59 -0.11 1.76
CA GLY A 77 -18.07 -0.27 0.40
C GLY A 77 -18.48 -1.72 0.20
#